data_AF-A0A947Y6P1-F1
#
_entry.id   AF-A0A947Y6P1-F1
#
_cell.length_a   1.000
_cell.length_b   1.000
_cell.length_c   1.000
_cell.angle_alpha   90.00
_cell.angle_beta   90.00
_cell.angle_gamma   90.00
#
_symmetry.space_group_name_H-M   'P 1'
#
loop_
_entity.id
_entity.type
_entity.pdbx_description
1 polymer ?
#
loop_
_entity_poly.entity_id
_entity_poly.type
_entity_poly.pdbx_seq_one_letter_code
_entity_poly.pdbx_strand_id
1 'polypeptide(L)' 'MDGNGRWAIERGLPRSAGHREGVKAVKRVIDSCINFNIPILTLFAFSTENWKRPKNEIIYLLKLFERA' A
#
# COMPACT_ATOMS: atom_id res chain seq x y z
N MET A 1 2.50 2.83 3.49
CA MET A 1 2.74 1.88 4.60
C MET A 1 3.89 0.95 4.23
N ASP A 2 4.77 0.64 5.18
CA ASP A 2 5.95 -0.22 4.95
C ASP A 2 5.64 -1.71 5.16
N GLY A 3 6.52 -2.59 4.68
CA GLY A 3 6.47 -4.02 4.95
C GLY A 3 5.67 -4.87 3.96
N ASN A 4 4.83 -4.26 3.11
CA ASN A 4 4.01 -4.97 2.11
C ASN A 4 4.82 -5.97 1.26
N GLY A 5 5.97 -5.54 0.75
CA GLY A 5 6.83 -6.40 -0.06
C GLY A 5 7.47 -7.55 0.73
N ARG A 6 7.89 -7.30 1.99
CA ARG A 6 8.44 -8.33 2.89
C ARG A 6 7.38 -9.37 3.25
N TRP A 7 6.20 -8.91 3.63
CA TRP A 7 5.05 -9.76 3.97
C TRP A 7 4.70 -10.76 2.87
N ALA A 8 4.78 -10.33 1.60
CA ALA A 8 4.53 -11.19 0.45
C ALA A 8 5.65 -12.21 0.24
N ILE A 9 6.91 -11.77 0.31
CA ILE A 9 8.10 -12.64 0.12
C ILE A 9 8.14 -13.76 1.18
N GLU A 10 7.87 -13.43 2.44
CA GLU A 10 7.79 -14.41 3.54
C GLU A 10 6.73 -15.50 3.32
N ARG A 11 5.77 -15.25 2.42
CA ARG A 11 4.68 -16.17 2.07
C ARG A 11 4.86 -16.84 0.71
N GLY A 12 6.03 -16.66 0.06
CA GLY A 12 6.27 -17.17 -1.29
C GLY A 12 5.42 -16.50 -2.37
N LEU A 13 4.90 -15.29 -2.09
CA LEU A 13 4.03 -14.55 -2.98
C LEU A 13 4.79 -13.43 -3.71
N PRO A 14 4.33 -13.02 -4.91
CA PRO A 14 4.88 -11.84 -5.57
C PRO A 14 4.61 -10.57 -4.74
N ARG A 15 5.54 -9.61 -4.76
CA ARG A 15 5.43 -8.33 -4.01
C ARG A 15 4.11 -7.58 -4.26
N SER A 16 3.57 -7.71 -5.48
CA SER A 16 2.27 -7.15 -5.88
C SER A 16 1.10 -7.63 -5.02
N ALA A 17 1.15 -8.87 -4.50
CA ALA A 17 0.16 -9.40 -3.58
C ALA A 17 0.17 -8.66 -2.24
N GLY A 18 1.37 -8.39 -1.71
CA GLY A 18 1.52 -7.61 -0.48
C GLY A 18 1.00 -6.19 -0.62
N HIS A 19 1.18 -5.56 -1.78
CA HIS A 19 0.59 -4.25 -2.05
C HIS A 19 -0.94 -4.26 -2.05
N ARG A 20 -1.58 -5.33 -2.58
CA ARG A 20 -3.05 -5.48 -2.50
C ARG A 20 -3.53 -5.63 -1.07
N GLU A 21 -2.83 -6.41 -0.26
CA GLU A 21 -3.14 -6.52 1.17
C GLU A 21 -2.93 -5.20 1.91
N GLY A 22 -1.93 -4.41 1.49
CA GLY A 22 -1.75 -3.04 1.93
C GLY A 22 -2.98 -2.16 1.70
N VAL A 23 -3.64 -2.26 0.54
CA VAL A 23 -4.89 -1.50 0.27
C VAL A 23 -6.01 -1.91 1.22
N LYS A 24 -6.19 -3.22 1.44
CA LYS A 24 -7.19 -3.71 2.40
C LYS A 24 -6.92 -3.20 3.82
N ALA A 25 -5.65 -3.16 4.23
CA ALA A 25 -5.25 -2.63 5.53
C ALA A 25 -5.53 -1.13 5.64
N VAL A 26 -5.21 -0.34 4.59
CA VAL A 26 -5.57 1.09 4.54
C VAL A 26 -7.08 1.28 4.70
N LYS A 27 -7.90 0.50 3.97
CA LYS A 27 -9.36 0.60 4.08
C LYS A 27 -9.86 0.37 5.51
N ARG A 28 -9.36 -0.65 6.20
CA ARG A 28 -9.71 -0.90 7.61
C ARG A 28 -9.30 0.26 8.53
N VAL A 29 -8.16 0.89 8.27
CA VAL A 29 -7.70 2.06 9.04
C VAL A 29 -8.62 3.26 8.79
N ILE A 30 -9.01 3.51 7.54
CA ILE A 30 -9.97 4.56 7.19
C ILE A 30 -11.31 4.34 7.91
N ASP A 31 -11.86 3.12 7.83
CA ASP A 31 -13.11 2.75 8.51
C ASP A 31 -13.00 2.99 10.03
N SER A 32 -11.84 2.68 10.61
CA SER A 32 -11.57 2.93 12.03
C SER A 32 -11.51 4.43 12.33
N CYS A 33 -10.81 5.23 11.52
CA CYS A 33 -10.76 6.68 11.69
C CYS A 33 -12.15 7.32 11.66
N ILE A 34 -13.04 6.84 10.78
CA ILE A 34 -14.45 7.27 10.73
C ILE A 34 -15.16 6.94 12.04
N ASN A 35 -15.05 5.68 12.50
CA ASN A 35 -15.72 5.23 13.74
C ASN A 35 -15.25 5.98 14.99
N PHE A 36 -13.98 6.40 15.03
CA PHE A 36 -13.39 7.13 16.15
C PHE A 36 -13.41 8.66 15.98
N ASN A 37 -14.08 9.19 14.96
CA ASN A 37 -14.11 10.63 14.64
C ASN A 37 -12.71 11.25 14.53
N ILE A 38 -11.74 10.54 13.93
CA ILE A 38 -10.40 11.06 13.63
C ILE A 38 -10.51 11.91 12.35
N PRO A 39 -10.31 13.23 12.43
CA PRO A 39 -10.66 14.12 11.32
C PRO A 39 -9.62 14.13 10.20
N ILE A 40 -8.37 13.74 10.49
CA ILE A 40 -7.25 13.80 9.54
C ILE A 40 -6.45 12.51 9.61
N LEU A 41 -6.25 11.88 8.45
CA LEU A 41 -5.35 10.75 8.26
C LEU A 41 -4.43 11.04 7.08
N THR A 42 -3.12 11.10 7.33
CA THR A 42 -2.11 11.26 6.27
C THR A 42 -1.41 9.93 6.05
N LEU A 43 -1.45 9.41 4.82
CA LEU A 43 -0.86 8.13 4.47
C LEU A 43 0.32 8.31 3.52
N PHE A 44 1.47 7.74 3.88
CA PHE A 44 2.62 7.72 2.97
C PHE A 44 2.51 6.53 2.00
N ALA A 45 1.99 6.80 0.81
CA ALA A 45 1.74 5.79 -0.22
C ALA A 45 2.93 5.57 -1.16
N PHE A 46 3.64 6.64 -1.55
CA PHE A 46 4.75 6.60 -2.49
C PHE A 46 5.74 7.74 -2.21
N SER A 47 7.05 7.42 -2.13
CA SER A 47 8.12 8.39 -1.89
C SER A 47 8.95 8.69 -3.15
N THR A 48 9.76 9.74 -3.10
CA THR A 48 10.75 10.06 -4.15
C THR A 48 11.74 8.93 -4.40
N GLU A 49 12.11 8.18 -3.37
CA GLU A 49 13.04 7.05 -3.46
C GLU A 49 12.37 5.81 -4.09
N ASN A 50 11.03 5.73 -4.08
CA ASN A 50 10.32 4.62 -4.70
C ASN A 50 10.47 4.61 -6.24
N TRP A 51 10.88 5.72 -6.85
CA TRP A 51 11.28 5.77 -8.26
C TRP A 51 12.53 4.93 -8.57
N LYS A 52 13.33 4.58 -7.56
CA LYS A 52 14.51 3.70 -7.73
C LYS A 52 14.16 2.21 -7.81
N ARG A 53 12.88 1.84 -7.63
CA ARG A 53 12.41 0.45 -7.70
C ARG A 53 12.30 -0.05 -9.14
N PRO A 54 12.19 -1.37 -9.37
CA PRO A 54 11.97 -1.90 -10.70
C PRO A 54 10.74 -1.28 -11.38
N LYS A 55 10.87 -0.90 -12.67
CA LYS A 55 9.82 -0.20 -13.44
C LYS A 55 8.47 -0.90 -13.40
N ASN A 56 8.47 -2.23 -13.45
CA ASN A 56 7.25 -3.04 -13.39
C ASN A 56 6.53 -2.92 -12.02
N GLU A 57 7.28 -2.81 -10.92
CA GLU A 57 6.70 -2.58 -9.58
C GLU A 57 6.07 -1.18 -9.50
N ILE A 58 6.75 -0.16 -10.05
CA ILE A 58 6.23 1.22 -10.07
C ILE A 58 4.94 1.30 -10.88
N ILE A 59 4.91 0.77 -12.10
CA ILE A 59 3.71 0.77 -12.96
C ILE A 59 2.55 0.06 -12.24
N TYR A 60 2.83 -1.06 -11.59
CA TYR A 60 1.82 -1.77 -10.81
C TYR A 60 1.27 -0.93 -9.65
N LEU A 61 2.13 -0.25 -8.90
CA LEU A 61 1.73 0.62 -7.79
C LEU A 61 0.85 1.78 -8.25
N LEU A 62 1.22 2.46 -9.34
CA LEU A 62 0.43 3.57 -9.87
C LEU A 62 -0.96 3.11 -10.36
N LYS A 63 -1.01 1.97 -11.07
CA LYS A 63 -2.30 1.35 -11.47
C LYS A 63 -3.14 0.91 -10.28
N LEU A 64 -2.50 0.52 -9.18
CA LEU A 64 -3.20 0.15 -7.95
C LEU A 64 -3.85 1.38 -7.31
N PHE A 65 -3.17 2.52 -7.29
CA PHE A 65 -3.73 3.77 -6.76
C PHE A 65 -4.90 4.31 -7.59
N GLU A 66 -4.86 4.16 -8.91
CA GLU A 66 -5.97 4.56 -9.79
C GLU A 66 -7.26 3.76 -9.53
N ARG A 67 -7.12 2.52 -9.04
CA ARG A 67 -8.24 1.59 -8.81
C ARG A 67 -8.71 1.52 -7.36
N ALA A 68 -7.96 2.12 -6.44
CA ALA A 68 -8.16 2.01 -5.00
C ALA A 68 -9.20 3.01 -4.48
#